data_AF-A0A7X8HU92-F1
#
_entry.id   AF-A0A7X8HU92-F1
#
_cell.length_a   1.000
_cell.length_b   1.000
_cell.length_c   1.000
_cell.angle_alpha   90.00
_cell.angle_beta   90.00
_cell.angle_gamma   90.00
#
_symmetry.space_group_name_H-M   'P 1'
#
loop_
_entity.id
_entity.type
_entity.pdbx_description
1 polymer ?
#
loop_
_entity_poly.entity_id
_entity_poly.type
_entity_poly.pdbx_seq_one_letter_code
_entity_poly.pdbx_strand_id
1 'polypeptide(L)' 'MNYLRKHGKKPYKIAVIHGGPGAFGEMQPVAKFLATNYGILEPFQTEGTLEKQLIELKNILEENIE' A
#
# COMPACT_ATOMS: atom_id res chain seq x y z
N MET A 1 1.46 6.51 13.93
CA MET A 1 1.54 6.57 12.45
C MET A 1 0.63 5.49 11.90
N ASN A 2 -0.16 5.78 10.87
CA ASN A 2 -0.95 4.75 10.20
C ASN A 2 -0.11 4.21 9.03
N TYR A 3 0.36 2.97 9.11
CA TYR A 3 1.28 2.36 8.13
C TYR A 3 0.58 1.85 6.86
N LEU A 4 -0.71 2.17 6.72
CA LEU A 4 -1.53 1.82 5.58
C LEU A 4 -2.50 2.97 5.30
N ARG A 5 -2.49 3.48 4.06
CA ARG A 5 -3.57 4.34 3.56
C ARG A 5 -4.48 3.52 2.65
N LYS A 6 -5.78 3.83 2.73
CA LYS A 6 -6.82 3.27 1.88
C LYS A 6 -7.39 4.39 1.02
N HIS A 7 -7.50 4.17 -0.28
CA HIS A 7 -8.10 5.12 -1.22
C HIS A 7 -9.22 4.44 -1.99
N GLY A 8 -10.23 5.23 -2.37
CA GLY A 8 -11.40 4.71 -3.08
C GLY A 8 -12.33 3.93 -2.16
N LYS A 9 -13.07 2.98 -2.74
CA LYS A 9 -14.04 2.12 -2.01
C LYS A 9 -13.66 0.66 -2.19
N LYS A 10 -14.06 -0.18 -1.24
CA LYS A 10 -13.98 -1.65 -1.36
C LYS A 10 -14.63 -2.13 -2.67
N PRO A 11 -14.15 -3.23 -3.26
CA PRO A 11 -13.03 -4.06 -2.79
C PRO A 11 -11.64 -3.45 -3.08
N TYR A 12 -10.69 -3.69 -2.17
CA TYR A 12 -9.30 -3.22 -2.31
C TYR A 12 -8.48 -4.19 -3.17
N LYS A 13 -8.39 -3.92 -4.47
CA LYS A 13 -7.82 -4.85 -5.46
C LYS A 13 -6.39 -4.52 -5.89
N ILE A 14 -5.91 -3.32 -5.58
CA ILE A 14 -4.61 -2.82 -6.04
C ILE A 14 -3.81 -2.33 -4.83
N ALA A 15 -2.54 -2.73 -4.74
CA ALA A 15 -1.58 -2.14 -3.81
C ALA A 15 -0.52 -1.35 -4.59
N VAL A 16 -0.22 -0.12 -4.15
CA VAL A 16 0.86 0.70 -4.70
C VAL A 16 2.04 0.70 -3.74
N ILE A 17 3.20 0.26 -4.22
CA ILE A 17 4.41 0.06 -3.39
C ILE A 17 5.40 1.18 -3.64
N HIS A 18 6.05 1.66 -2.57
CA HIS A 18 7.05 2.71 -2.64
C HIS A 18 8.42 2.16 -3.06
N GLY A 19 9.25 3.02 -3.65
CA GLY A 19 10.64 2.71 -3.92
C GLY A 19 11.52 2.77 -2.66
N GLY A 20 12.82 2.84 -2.86
CA GLY A 20 13.82 2.92 -1.79
C GLY A 20 13.73 4.19 -0.93
N PRO A 21 14.67 4.34 0.02
CA PRO A 21 14.70 5.47 0.95
C PRO A 21 14.53 6.82 0.24
N GLY A 22 13.56 7.63 0.70
CA GLY A 22 13.20 8.91 0.09
C GLY A 22 11.92 8.88 -0.75
N ALA A 23 11.50 7.73 -1.27
CA ALA A 23 10.29 7.60 -2.09
C ALA A 23 8.98 7.47 -1.27
N PHE A 24 9.06 7.65 0.04
CA PHE A 24 7.95 7.42 0.96
C PHE A 24 6.84 8.46 0.73
N GLY A 25 5.65 7.99 0.35
CA GLY A 25 4.51 8.86 0.00
C GLY A 25 4.43 9.29 -1.46
N GLU A 26 5.42 8.96 -2.31
CA GLU A 26 5.39 9.30 -3.74
C GLU A 26 4.28 8.58 -4.52
N MET A 27 3.77 7.46 -3.99
CA MET A 27 2.62 6.75 -4.59
C MET A 27 1.27 7.41 -4.29
N GLN A 28 1.18 8.42 -3.43
CA GLN A 28 -0.08 9.09 -3.13
C GLN A 28 -0.81 9.62 -4.39
N PRO A 29 -0.17 10.38 -5.31
CA PRO A 29 -0.83 10.82 -6.55
C PRO A 29 -1.31 9.65 -7.42
N VAL A 30 -0.53 8.56 -7.50
CA VAL A 30 -0.90 7.35 -8.24
C VAL A 30 -2.12 6.67 -7.60
N ALA A 31 -2.11 6.53 -6.27
CA ALA A 31 -3.22 5.96 -5.52
C ALA A 31 -4.51 6.76 -5.72
N LYS A 32 -4.44 8.10 -5.65
CA LYS A 32 -5.58 8.99 -5.90
C LYS A 32 -6.13 8.87 -7.32
N PHE A 33 -5.26 8.77 -8.31
CA PHE A 33 -5.66 8.58 -9.70
C PHE A 33 -6.37 7.24 -9.92
N LEU A 34 -5.83 6.13 -9.39
CA LEU A 34 -6.44 4.81 -9.53
C LEU A 34 -7.74 4.68 -8.71
N ALA A 35 -7.83 5.40 -7.59
CA ALA A 35 -8.98 5.39 -6.69
C ALA A 35 -10.28 5.93 -7.31
N THR A 36 -10.22 6.55 -8.48
CA THR A 36 -11.43 6.92 -9.24
C THR A 36 -12.24 5.70 -9.65
N ASN A 37 -11.58 4.54 -9.83
CA ASN A 37 -12.20 3.33 -10.38
C ASN A 37 -12.02 2.09 -9.49
N TYR A 38 -11.08 2.10 -8.53
CA TYR A 38 -10.71 0.92 -7.75
C TYR A 38 -10.51 1.23 -6.27
N GLY A 39 -10.61 0.22 -5.40
CA GLY A 39 -10.10 0.29 -4.04
C GLY A 39 -8.59 0.06 -4.01
N ILE A 40 -7.85 0.98 -3.41
CA ILE A 40 -6.38 0.97 -3.36
C ILE A 40 -5.86 0.88 -1.93
N LEU A 41 -4.83 0.05 -1.74
CA LEU A 41 -3.97 0.04 -0.56
C LEU A 41 -2.66 0.76 -0.90
N GLU A 42 -2.26 1.73 -0.09
CA GLU A 42 -0.94 2.36 -0.12
C GLU A 42 -0.23 1.97 1.19
N PRO A 43 0.40 0.78 1.24
CA PRO A 43 1.16 0.32 2.39
C PRO A 43 2.50 1.07 2.48
N PHE A 44 2.87 1.40 3.71
CA PHE A 44 4.13 2.04 4.03
C PHE A 44 5.03 1.05 4.75
N GLN A 45 5.81 0.28 3.98
CA GLN A 45 6.70 -0.74 4.53
C GLN A 45 7.79 -0.10 5.40
N THR A 46 8.03 -0.68 6.57
CA THR A 46 8.95 -0.14 7.59
C THR A 46 10.09 -1.08 7.93
N GLU A 47 10.00 -2.34 7.50
CA GLU A 47 11.00 -3.35 7.81
C GLU A 47 12.34 -3.11 7.11
N GLY A 48 13.42 -3.49 7.81
CA GLY A 48 14.79 -3.22 7.38
C GLY A 48 15.43 -4.27 6.47
N THR A 49 14.71 -5.36 6.17
CA THR A 49 15.18 -6.40 5.23
C THR A 49 14.08 -6.75 4.23
N LEU A 50 14.47 -7.23 3.04
CA LEU A 50 13.54 -7.60 1.99
C LEU A 50 12.57 -8.69 2.43
N GLU A 51 13.06 -9.72 3.13
CA GLU A 51 12.24 -10.83 3.61
C GLU A 51 11.15 -10.34 4.56
N LYS A 52 11.51 -9.44 5.48
CA LYS A 52 10.54 -8.87 6.42
C LYS A 52 9.57 -7.91 5.74
N GLN A 53 10.03 -7.13 4.76
CA GLN A 53 9.16 -6.29 3.92
C GLN A 53 8.13 -7.13 3.14
N LEU A 54 8.52 -8.30 2.63
CA LEU A 54 7.61 -9.24 1.97
C LEU A 54 6.53 -9.78 2.93
N ILE A 55 6.94 -10.15 4.16
CA ILE A 55 6.01 -10.62 5.20
C ILE A 55 5.05 -9.50 5.60
N GLU A 56 5.56 -8.29 5.84
CA GLU A 56 4.76 -7.10 6.17
C GLU A 56 3.71 -6.82 5.09
N LEU A 57 4.13 -6.83 3.81
CA LEU A 57 3.22 -6.63 2.69
C LEU A 57 2.18 -7.73 2.61
N LYS A 58 2.57 -9.00 2.72
CA LYS A 58 1.65 -10.14 2.67
C LYS A 58 0.53 -10.02 3.72
N ASN A 59 0.89 -9.72 4.97
CA ASN A 59 -0.08 -9.58 6.06
C ASN A 59 -1.08 -8.46 5.75
N ILE A 60 -0.61 -7.31 5.27
CA ILE A 60 -1.49 -6.20 4.87
C ILE A 60 -2.47 -6.64 3.79
N LEU A 61 -2.02 -7.39 2.78
CA LEU A 61 -2.90 -7.84 1.69
C LEU A 61 -3.96 -8.81 2.21
N GLU A 62 -3.57 -9.81 3.01
CA GLU A 62 -4.47 -10.83 3.56
C GLU A 62 -5.54 -10.24 4.49
N GLU A 63 -5.18 -9.26 5.32
CA GLU A 63 -6.11 -8.55 6.21
C GLU A 63 -7.14 -7.67 5.49
N ASN A 64 -6.98 -7.44 4.18
CA ASN A 64 -7.77 -6.49 3.40
C ASN A 64 -8.44 -7.10 2.16
N ILE A 65 -8.55 -8.43 2.08
CA ILE A 65 -9.12 -9.19 0.95
C ILE A 65 -10.64 -8.94 0.70
N GLU A 66 -11.35 -8.30 1.62
CA GLU A 66 -12.81 -8.06 1.54
C GLU A 66 -13.25 -6.79 0.81
#